data_AF-A0A368TLD6-F1
#
_entry.id   AF-A0A368TLD6-F1
#
_cell.length_a   1.000
_cell.length_b   1.000
_cell.length_c   1.000
_cell.angle_alpha   90.00
_cell.angle_beta   90.00
_cell.angle_gamma   90.00
#
_symmetry.space_group_name_H-M   'P 1'
#
loop_
_entity.id
_entity.type
_entity.pdbx_description
1 polymer ?
#
loop_
_entity_poly.entity_id
_entity_poly.type
_entity_poly.pdbx_seq_one_letter_code
_entity_poly.pdbx_strand_id
1 'polypeptide(L)' 'MYEKEIEVKMRELPEDLRIEVLDYMEILSRKYKGRVANAKKFKFDWEGGLSGIREKFTSVELQHKAVEWR' A
#
# COMPACT_ATOMS: atom_id res chain seq x y z
N MET A 1 -19.27 19.85 12.36
CA MET A 1 -19.58 20.21 13.76
C MET A 1 -18.36 20.19 14.70
N TYR A 2 -17.16 19.75 14.26
CA TYR A 2 -15.96 19.68 15.11
C TYR A 2 -14.95 20.82 14.92
N GLU A 3 -15.13 21.67 13.92
CA GLU A 3 -14.22 22.79 13.60
C GLU A 3 -14.06 23.75 14.79
N LYS A 4 -15.17 24.12 15.43
CA LYS A 4 -15.16 25.01 16.59
C LYS A 4 -14.43 24.41 17.80
N GLU A 5 -14.55 23.11 18.03
CA GLU A 5 -13.84 22.45 19.14
C GLU A 5 -12.34 22.33 18.88
N ILE A 6 -11.95 22.12 17.62
CA ILE A 6 -10.54 22.07 17.22
C ILE A 6 -9.90 23.46 17.39
N GLU A 7 -10.58 24.53 17.02
CA GLU A 7 -10.07 25.91 17.18
C GLU A 7 -9.90 26.32 18.64
N VAL A 8 -10.81 25.90 19.54
CA VAL A 8 -10.71 26.17 20.97
C VAL A 8 -9.54 25.42 21.57
N LYS A 9 -9.41 24.11 21.28
CA LYS A 9 -8.28 23.30 21.75
C LYS A 9 -6.94 23.76 21.17
N MET A 10 -6.89 24.24 19.92
CA MET A 10 -5.68 24.83 19.34
C MET A 10 -5.24 26.12 20.06
N ARG A 11 -6.18 26.89 20.62
CA ARG A 11 -5.87 28.11 21.38
C ARG A 11 -5.39 27.83 22.79
N GLU A 12 -5.81 26.73 23.40
CA GLU A 12 -5.37 26.30 24.74
C GLU A 12 -4.02 25.57 24.72
N LEU A 13 -3.57 25.12 23.55
CA LEU A 13 -2.31 24.38 23.41
C LEU A 13 -1.09 25.33 23.32
N PRO A 14 0.01 24.99 24.01
CA PRO A 14 1.32 25.63 23.81
C PRO A 14 1.73 25.64 22.33
N GLU A 15 2.51 26.65 21.93
CA GLU A 15 3.02 26.77 20.55
C GLU A 15 3.74 25.51 20.07
N ASP A 16 4.47 24.82 20.96
CA ASP A 16 5.21 23.61 20.64
C ASP A 16 4.30 22.44 20.20
N LEU A 17 3.16 22.29 20.87
CA LEU A 17 2.18 21.24 20.55
C LEU A 17 1.39 21.55 19.28
N ARG A 18 1.25 22.82 18.90
CA ARG A 18 0.62 23.20 17.62
C ARG A 18 1.44 22.72 16.43
N ILE A 19 2.77 22.69 16.55
CA ILE A 19 3.66 22.16 15.52
C ILE A 19 3.44 20.65 15.35
N GLU A 20 3.34 19.90 16.45
CA GLU A 20 3.06 18.46 16.41
C GLU A 20 1.70 18.16 15.79
N VAL A 21 0.67 18.96 16.10
CA VAL A 21 -0.67 18.78 15.51
C VAL A 21 -0.64 19.02 14.00
N LEU A 22 0.08 20.04 13.53
CA LEU A 22 0.24 20.30 12.10
C LEU A 22 0.96 19.15 11.39
N ASP A 23 2.03 18.63 11.99
CA ASP A 23 2.74 17.47 11.45
C ASP A 23 1.83 16.23 11.39
N TYR A 24 1.04 16.02 12.45
CA TYR A 24 0.08 14.91 12.49
C TYR A 24 -1.02 15.03 11.43
N MET A 25 -1.52 16.25 11.19
CA MET A 25 -2.48 16.52 10.11
C MET A 25 -1.87 16.22 8.73
N GLU A 26 -0.61 16.57 8.52
CA GLU A 26 0.11 16.28 7.28
C GLU A 26 0.34 14.77 7.08
N ILE A 27 0.73 14.05 8.15
CA ILE A 27 0.86 12.59 8.15
C ILE A 27 -0.47 11.92 7.79
N LEU A 28 -1.58 12.37 8.37
CA LEU A 28 -2.91 11.86 8.05
C LEU A 28 -3.25 12.12 6.59
N SER A 29 -3.08 13.35 6.10
CA SER A 29 -3.31 13.69 4.70
C SER A 29 -2.51 12.82 3.73
N ARG A 30 -1.23 12.60 4.01
CA ARG A 30 -0.34 11.72 3.23
C ARG A 30 -0.78 10.25 3.28
N LYS A 31 -1.12 9.71 4.46
CA LYS A 31 -1.60 8.33 4.61
C LYS A 31 -2.86 8.06 3.80
N TYR A 32 -3.83 8.97 3.83
CA TYR A 32 -5.09 8.77 3.12
C TYR A 32 -4.98 9.07 1.62
N LYS A 33 -4.18 10.06 1.19
CA LYS A 33 -3.87 10.27 -0.24
C LYS A 33 -3.12 9.08 -0.85
N GLY A 34 -2.16 8.50 -0.13
CA GLY A 34 -1.42 7.31 -0.58
C GLY A 34 -2.28 6.05 -0.64
N ARG A 35 -3.24 5.87 0.27
CA ARG A 35 -4.20 4.75 0.23
C ARG A 35 -5.14 4.82 -0.97
N VAL A 36 -5.58 6.02 -1.38
CA VAL A 36 -6.42 6.19 -2.57
C VAL A 36 -5.63 5.93 -3.85
N ALA A 37 -4.36 6.35 -3.91
CA ALA A 37 -3.48 6.08 -5.06
C ALA A 37 -3.09 4.59 -5.20
N ASN A 38 -2.92 3.88 -4.07
CA ASN A 38 -2.56 2.46 -4.02
C ASN A 38 -3.77 1.51 -4.08
N ALA A 39 -4.98 2.03 -4.26
CA ALA A 39 -6.17 1.23 -4.59
C ALA A 39 -6.16 0.72 -6.04
N LYS A 40 -5.02 0.81 -6.76
CA LYS A 40 -4.76 -0.05 -7.91
C LYS A 40 -4.75 -1.48 -7.40
N LYS A 41 -5.93 -2.13 -7.46
CA LYS A 41 -6.10 -3.56 -7.24
C LYS A 41 -4.93 -4.29 -7.89
N PHE A 42 -4.26 -5.16 -7.13
CA PHE A 42 -3.24 -6.06 -7.66
C PHE A 42 -3.83 -6.72 -8.91
N LYS A 43 -3.26 -6.44 -10.08
CA LYS A 43 -3.93 -6.78 -11.34
C LYS A 43 -3.84 -8.25 -11.72
N PHE A 44 -2.97 -9.02 -11.04
CA PHE A 44 -2.71 -10.44 -11.32
C PHE A 44 -2.54 -10.72 -12.83
N ASP A 45 -2.03 -9.76 -13.60
CA ASP A 45 -1.88 -9.88 -15.07
C ASP A 45 -0.96 -11.03 -15.48
N TRP A 46 -0.18 -11.56 -14.53
CA TRP A 46 0.72 -12.70 -14.70
C TRP A 46 0.06 -14.06 -14.40
N GLU A 47 -1.09 -14.07 -13.70
CA GLU A 47 -1.81 -15.29 -13.34
C GLU A 47 -2.31 -15.98 -14.61
N GLY A 48 -1.93 -17.25 -14.79
CA GLY A 48 -2.31 -18.01 -15.98
C GLY A 48 -1.41 -17.82 -17.21
N GLY A 49 -0.35 -17.00 -17.14
CA GLY A 49 0.61 -16.83 -18.25
C GLY A 49 1.32 -18.12 -18.69
N LEU A 50 1.36 -19.14 -17.82
CA LEU A 50 1.95 -20.46 -18.10
C LEU A 50 0.91 -21.55 -18.42
N SER A 51 -0.36 -21.17 -18.59
CA SER A 51 -1.45 -22.11 -18.88
C SER A 51 -1.20 -22.95 -20.14
N GLY A 52 -0.67 -22.35 -21.21
CA GLY A 52 -0.36 -23.03 -22.47
C GLY A 52 0.83 -24.00 -22.43
N ILE A 53 1.59 -24.01 -21.33
CA ILE A 53 2.76 -24.87 -21.14
C ILE A 53 2.40 -26.08 -20.26
N ARG A 54 1.27 -26.02 -19.54
CA ARG A 54 0.77 -27.08 -18.65
C ARG A 54 0.50 -28.41 -19.37
N GLU A 55 0.17 -28.37 -20.66
CA GLU A 55 -0.01 -29.56 -21.48
C GLU A 55 1.31 -30.15 -22.01
N LYS A 56 2.38 -29.34 -22.04
CA LYS A 56 3.68 -29.71 -22.61
C LYS A 56 4.70 -30.15 -21.58
N PHE A 57 4.56 -29.70 -20.33
CA PHE A 57 5.44 -30.08 -19.24
C PHE A 57 4.65 -30.41 -17.99
N THR A 58 4.94 -31.56 -17.42
CA THR A 58 4.49 -31.93 -16.09
C THR A 58 5.27 -31.13 -15.03
N SER A 59 4.67 -30.96 -13.85
CA SER A 59 5.32 -30.27 -12.73
C SER A 59 6.68 -30.87 -12.38
N VAL A 60 6.85 -32.18 -12.59
CA VAL A 60 8.08 -32.93 -12.29
C VAL A 60 9.17 -32.64 -13.33
N GLU A 61 8.84 -32.54 -14.61
CA GLU A 61 9.81 -32.19 -15.66
C GLU A 61 10.33 -30.75 -15.50
N LEU A 62 9.45 -29.83 -15.09
CA LEU A 62 9.86 -28.45 -14.78
C LEU A 62 10.83 -28.40 -13.60
N GLN A 63 10.62 -29.24 -12.58
CA GLN A 63 11.53 -29.32 -11.43
C GLN A 63 12.92 -29.83 -11.85
N HIS A 64 12.99 -30.86 -12.69
CA HIS A 64 14.28 -31.36 -13.20
C HIS A 64 15.01 -30.29 -14.03
N LYS A 65 14.31 -29.62 -14.96
CA LYS A 65 14.90 -28.52 -15.74
C LYS A 65 15.37 -27.35 -14.89
N ALA A 66 14.66 -27.02 -13.82
CA ALA A 66 15.07 -25.96 -12.90
C ALA A 66 16.37 -26.30 -12.15
N VAL A 67 16.61 -27.58 -11.88
CA VAL A 67 17.89 -28.05 -11.31
C VAL A 67 19.01 -28.01 -12.34
N GLU A 68 18.72 -28.32 -13.61
CA GLU A 68 19.70 -28.24 -14.70
C GLU A 68 20.12 -26.81 -15.08
N TRP A 69 19.23 -25.81 -14.90
CA TRP A 69 19.51 -24.40 -15.21
C TRP A 69 20.17 -23.61 -14.08
N ARG A 70 20.51 -24.28 -12.97
CA ARG A 70 21.19 -23.69 -11.82
C ARG A 70 22.71 -23.70 -12.00
#